data_AF-A0A2V9AJG9-F1
#
_entry.id   AF-A0A2V9AJG9-F1
#
_cell.length_a   1.000
_cell.length_b   1.000
_cell.length_c   1.000
_cell.angle_alpha   90.00
_cell.angle_beta   90.00
_cell.angle_gamma   90.00
#
_symmetry.space_group_name_H-M   'P 1'
#
loop_
_entity.id
_entity.type
_entity.pdbx_description
1 polymer ?
#
loop_
_entity_poly.entity_id
_entity_poly.type
_entity_poly.pdbx_seq_one_letter_code
_entity_poly.pdbx_strand_id
1 'polypeptide(L)'
;MTSERFPTLQTASGEDLVRLMHEVPPDALLPILDNLSLDETLLVLLLQRKDLQSEFLAEVVRRRHFLKSYTVKKLLAFHPHTPRTEGIRLLRDLYLMDLVQFTISPGVLPDLKRKAEDQVVA
;
A
#
# COMPACT_ATOMS: atom_id res chain seq x y z
N MET A 1 -34.08 -21.26 7.75
CA MET A 1 -32.97 -20.67 8.54
C MET A 1 -32.20 -19.77 7.60
N THR A 2 -32.55 -18.49 7.63
CA THR A 2 -32.03 -17.41 6.79
C THR A 2 -30.52 -17.28 7.01
N SER A 3 -29.70 -17.73 6.05
CA SER A 3 -28.30 -17.34 5.98
C SER A 3 -28.25 -15.86 5.63
N GLU A 4 -28.16 -15.00 6.65
CA GLU A 4 -27.68 -13.63 6.47
C GLU A 4 -26.25 -13.75 5.94
N ARG A 5 -26.10 -13.65 4.61
CA ARG A 5 -24.79 -13.57 3.96
C ARG A 5 -24.21 -12.21 4.33
N PHE A 6 -23.45 -12.16 5.42
CA PHE A 6 -22.61 -11.00 5.70
C PHE A 6 -21.71 -10.75 4.48
N PRO A 7 -21.60 -9.50 4.01
CA PRO A 7 -20.75 -9.20 2.88
C PRO A 7 -19.30 -9.56 3.24
N THR A 8 -18.67 -10.39 2.41
CA THR A 8 -17.26 -10.71 2.58
C THR A 8 -16.39 -9.56 2.07
N LEU A 9 -15.14 -9.49 2.48
CA LEU A 9 -14.18 -8.48 2.03
C LEU A 9 -14.08 -8.36 0.50
N GLN A 10 -14.38 -9.42 -0.24
CA GLN A 10 -14.33 -9.48 -1.70
C GLN A 10 -15.62 -8.95 -2.37
N THR A 11 -16.74 -8.94 -1.65
CA THR A 11 -18.07 -8.65 -2.18
C THR A 11 -18.69 -7.38 -1.59
N ALA A 12 -18.12 -6.85 -0.51
CA ALA A 12 -18.61 -5.64 0.14
C ALA A 12 -18.45 -4.42 -0.77
N SER A 13 -19.36 -3.45 -0.66
CA SER A 13 -19.36 -2.23 -1.45
C SER A 13 -19.83 -1.03 -0.63
N GLY A 14 -19.42 0.18 -1.02
CA GLY A 14 -19.87 1.41 -0.35
C GLY A 14 -19.46 1.45 1.12
N GLU A 15 -20.41 1.80 1.99
CA GLU A 15 -20.17 1.93 3.44
C GLU A 15 -19.77 0.61 4.11
N ASP A 16 -20.29 -0.53 3.64
CA ASP A 16 -19.94 -1.85 4.18
C ASP A 16 -18.46 -2.18 3.95
N LEU A 17 -17.91 -1.78 2.79
CA LEU A 17 -16.49 -1.99 2.48
C LEU A 17 -15.61 -1.15 3.41
N VAL A 18 -15.94 0.13 3.57
CA VAL A 18 -15.22 1.04 4.49
C VAL A 18 -15.29 0.52 5.92
N ARG A 19 -16.47 0.07 6.36
CA ARG A 19 -16.66 -0.51 7.68
C ARG A 19 -15.78 -1.75 7.88
N LEU A 20 -15.79 -2.69 6.94
CA LEU A 20 -14.95 -3.88 7.00
C LEU A 20 -13.45 -3.54 6.96
N MET A 21 -13.04 -2.51 6.22
CA MET A 21 -11.65 -2.04 6.27
C MET A 21 -11.23 -1.68 7.70
N HIS A 22 -12.10 -1.07 8.49
CA HIS A 22 -11.80 -0.68 9.87
C HIS A 22 -11.97 -1.81 10.89
N GLU A 23 -12.96 -2.69 10.71
CA GLU A 23 -13.25 -3.80 11.63
C GLU A 23 -12.29 -4.98 11.46
N VAL A 24 -11.84 -5.24 10.23
CA VAL A 24 -10.99 -6.39 9.93
C VAL A 24 -9.54 -6.12 10.36
N PRO A 25 -8.91 -7.06 11.09
CA PRO A 25 -7.52 -6.91 11.49
C PRO A 25 -6.57 -6.96 10.29
N PRO A 26 -5.39 -6.32 10.37
CA PRO A 26 -4.49 -6.16 9.22
C PRO A 26 -4.02 -7.45 8.54
N ASP A 27 -3.93 -8.54 9.30
CA ASP A 27 -3.57 -9.88 8.85
C ASP A 27 -4.65 -10.53 7.98
N ALA A 28 -5.91 -10.15 8.17
CA ALA A 28 -7.06 -10.65 7.42
C ALA A 28 -7.50 -9.73 6.26
N LEU A 29 -6.80 -8.61 6.00
CA LEU A 29 -7.17 -7.66 4.94
C LEU A 29 -6.82 -8.14 3.53
N LEU A 30 -5.94 -9.12 3.36
CA LEU A 30 -5.46 -9.56 2.03
C LEU A 30 -6.57 -9.80 0.98
N PRO A 31 -7.71 -10.45 1.33
CA PRO A 31 -8.80 -10.70 0.38
C PRO A 31 -9.48 -9.44 -0.16
N ILE A 32 -9.31 -8.28 0.49
CA ILE A 32 -9.91 -7.01 0.02
C ILE A 32 -9.32 -6.59 -1.33
N LEU A 33 -8.10 -7.02 -1.65
CA LEU A 33 -7.43 -6.68 -2.90
C LEU A 33 -8.12 -7.29 -4.13
N ASP A 34 -8.92 -8.34 -3.94
CA ASP A 34 -9.72 -8.98 -4.97
C ASP A 34 -11.15 -8.39 -5.08
N ASN A 35 -11.47 -7.38 -4.26
CA ASN A 35 -12.76 -6.71 -4.31
C ASN A 35 -12.85 -5.77 -5.51
N LEU A 36 -13.86 -5.96 -6.36
CA LEU A 36 -14.11 -5.13 -7.53
C LEU A 36 -14.51 -3.68 -7.18
N SER A 37 -15.00 -3.45 -5.97
CA SER A 37 -15.35 -2.13 -5.44
C SER A 37 -14.16 -1.39 -4.82
N LEU A 38 -12.98 -2.03 -4.73
CA LEU A 38 -11.77 -1.38 -4.22
C LEU A 38 -11.20 -0.44 -5.30
N ASP A 39 -11.54 0.84 -5.18
CA ASP A 39 -10.99 1.89 -6.03
C ASP A 39 -9.66 2.46 -5.49
N GLU A 40 -9.08 3.41 -6.24
CA GLU A 40 -7.85 4.08 -5.84
C GLU A 40 -7.99 4.85 -4.52
N THR A 41 -9.14 5.50 -4.30
CA THR A 41 -9.39 6.31 -3.10
C THR A 41 -9.36 5.44 -1.84
N LEU A 42 -10.05 4.30 -1.89
CA LEU A 42 -10.11 3.33 -0.80
C LEU A 42 -8.75 2.67 -0.58
N LEU A 43 -8.02 2.34 -1.65
CA LEU A 43 -6.67 1.80 -1.52
C LEU A 43 -5.72 2.81 -0.86
N VAL A 44 -5.77 4.08 -1.27
CA VAL A 44 -4.98 5.16 -0.66
C VAL A 44 -5.31 5.29 0.83
N LEU A 45 -6.59 5.28 1.18
CA LEU A 45 -7.04 5.32 2.58
C LEU A 45 -6.49 4.12 3.37
N LEU A 46 -6.51 2.92 2.78
CA LEU A 46 -5.99 1.72 3.41
C LEU A 46 -4.48 1.82 3.64
N LEU A 47 -3.71 2.25 2.64
CA LEU A 47 -2.25 2.39 2.71
C LEU A 47 -1.74 3.47 3.69
N GLN A 48 -2.62 4.34 4.19
CA GLN A 48 -2.27 5.27 5.27
C GLN A 48 -2.14 4.59 6.63
N ARG A 49 -2.71 3.39 6.78
CA ARG A 49 -2.62 2.62 8.01
C ARG A 49 -1.24 2.02 8.17
N LYS A 50 -0.58 2.27 9.30
CA LYS A 50 0.78 1.79 9.59
C LYS A 50 0.85 0.35 10.11
N ASP A 51 -0.28 -0.27 10.39
CA ASP A 51 -0.40 -1.63 10.94
C ASP A 51 -0.46 -2.71 9.85
N LEU A 52 -0.40 -2.32 8.57
CA LEU A 52 -0.43 -3.23 7.43
C LEU A 52 0.78 -4.16 7.39
N GLN A 53 0.51 -5.42 7.10
CA GLN A 53 1.51 -6.47 7.00
C GLN A 53 2.33 -6.35 5.71
N SER A 54 3.60 -6.76 5.77
CA SER A 54 4.51 -6.75 4.63
C SER A 54 3.98 -7.56 3.44
N GLU A 55 3.29 -8.67 3.68
CA GLU A 55 2.68 -9.50 2.62
C GLU A 55 1.57 -8.75 1.88
N PHE A 56 0.75 -7.99 2.61
CA PHE A 56 -0.30 -7.17 2.01
C PHE A 56 0.31 -6.16 1.03
N LEU A 57 1.34 -5.43 1.47
CA LEU A 57 2.01 -4.41 0.65
C LEU A 57 2.71 -5.03 -0.57
N ALA A 58 3.33 -6.20 -0.39
CA ALA A 58 3.92 -6.96 -1.50
C ALA A 58 2.86 -7.29 -2.56
N GLU A 59 1.69 -7.74 -2.13
CA GLU A 59 0.60 -8.11 -3.01
C GLU A 59 0.02 -6.90 -3.76
N VAL A 60 -0.08 -5.74 -3.12
CA VAL A 60 -0.43 -4.48 -3.81
C VAL A 60 0.60 -4.15 -4.90
N VAL A 61 1.90 -4.30 -4.62
CA VAL A 61 2.97 -4.02 -5.59
C VAL A 61 2.96 -5.00 -6.77
N ARG A 62 2.60 -6.27 -6.55
CA ARG A 62 2.48 -7.27 -7.63
C ARG A 62 1.36 -6.90 -8.62
N ARG A 63 0.32 -6.20 -8.15
CA ARG A 63 -0.86 -5.82 -8.93
C ARG A 63 -0.62 -4.53 -9.72
N ARG A 64 -0.25 -4.68 -10.99
CA ARG A 64 0.08 -3.58 -11.92
C ARG A 64 -0.98 -2.48 -12.03
N HIS A 65 -2.27 -2.81 -11.86
CA HIS A 65 -3.34 -1.81 -11.96
C HIS A 65 -3.29 -0.78 -10.82
N PHE A 66 -2.88 -1.18 -9.61
CA PHE A 66 -2.70 -0.26 -8.48
C PHE A 66 -1.48 0.65 -8.65
N LEU A 67 -0.42 0.17 -9.31
CA LEU A 67 0.80 0.94 -9.55
C LEU A 67 0.67 2.03 -10.63
N LYS A 68 -0.50 2.14 -11.29
CA LYS A 68 -0.77 3.25 -12.22
C LYS A 68 -0.82 4.59 -11.50
N SER A 69 -1.28 4.60 -10.24
CA SER A 69 -1.34 5.80 -9.41
C SER A 69 0.03 6.15 -8.83
N TYR A 70 0.45 7.40 -9.04
CA TYR A 70 1.65 7.93 -8.39
C TYR A 70 1.50 7.96 -6.87
N THR A 71 0.33 8.35 -6.37
CA THR A 71 0.03 8.43 -4.93
C THR A 71 0.18 7.06 -4.27
N VAL A 72 -0.34 6.00 -4.90
CA VAL A 72 -0.19 4.63 -4.41
C VAL A 72 1.29 4.22 -4.37
N LYS A 73 2.05 4.47 -5.44
CA LYS A 73 3.50 4.19 -5.48
C LYS A 73 4.26 4.90 -4.36
N LYS A 74 3.97 6.20 -4.16
CA LYS A 74 4.56 7.01 -3.08
C LYS A 74 4.22 6.42 -1.71
N LEU A 75 2.95 6.14 -1.42
CA LEU A 75 2.55 5.59 -0.13
C LEU A 75 3.21 4.24 0.14
N LEU A 76 3.25 3.34 -0.84
CA LEU A 76 3.94 2.06 -0.72
C LEU A 76 5.45 2.25 -0.47
N ALA A 77 6.11 3.16 -1.18
CA ALA A 77 7.54 3.40 -0.99
C ALA A 77 7.87 3.89 0.42
N PHE A 78 7.04 4.79 0.96
CA PHE A 78 7.21 5.39 2.29
C PHE A 78 6.70 4.52 3.44
N HIS A 79 6.03 3.41 3.15
CA HIS A 79 5.43 2.57 4.18
C HIS A 79 6.49 1.74 4.94
N PRO A 80 6.51 1.73 6.28
CA PRO A 80 7.57 1.11 7.08
C PRO A 80 7.67 -0.41 6.89
N HIS A 81 6.55 -1.07 6.62
CA HIS A 81 6.48 -2.52 6.40
C HIS A 81 6.67 -2.94 4.94
N THR A 82 6.94 -2.01 4.02
CA THR A 82 7.15 -2.39 2.61
C THR A 82 8.40 -3.24 2.48
N PRO A 83 8.30 -4.44 1.86
CA PRO A 83 9.45 -5.29 1.65
C PRO A 83 10.54 -4.55 0.87
N ARG A 84 11.79 -4.69 1.33
CA ARG A 84 12.96 -4.03 0.75
C ARG A 84 13.03 -4.11 -0.77
N THR A 85 12.82 -5.31 -1.33
CA THR A 85 12.89 -5.56 -2.78
C THR A 85 11.88 -4.71 -3.56
N GLU A 86 10.67 -4.59 -3.04
CA GLU A 86 9.62 -3.79 -3.65
C GLU A 86 9.85 -2.29 -3.44
N GLY A 87 10.34 -1.89 -2.26
CA GLY A 87 10.77 -0.50 -2.01
C GLY A 87 11.78 -0.01 -3.03
N ILE A 88 12.85 -0.79 -3.31
CA ILE A 88 13.88 -0.42 -4.31
C ILE A 88 13.30 -0.28 -5.72
N ARG A 89 12.26 -1.05 -6.04
CA ARG A 89 11.56 -0.94 -7.33
C ARG A 89 10.77 0.37 -7.38
N LEU A 90 10.00 0.66 -6.33
CA LEU A 90 9.13 1.84 -6.25
C LEU A 90 9.92 3.15 -6.25
N LEU A 91 11.10 3.19 -5.62
CA LEU A 91 11.95 4.40 -5.60
C LEU A 91 12.29 4.90 -7.01
N ARG A 92 12.50 3.99 -7.98
CA ARG A 92 12.76 4.37 -9.39
C ARG A 92 11.60 5.11 -10.05
N ASP A 93 10.39 4.96 -9.52
CA ASP A 93 9.17 5.56 -10.07
C ASP A 93 8.75 6.84 -9.32
N LEU A 94 9.53 7.28 -8.33
CA LEU A 94 9.27 8.49 -7.55
C LEU A 94 9.91 9.73 -8.19
N TYR A 95 9.27 10.88 -8.01
CA TYR A 95 9.82 12.17 -8.37
C TYR A 95 10.97 12.58 -7.44
N LEU A 96 11.87 13.41 -7.98
CA LEU A 96 13.07 13.88 -7.27
C LEU A 96 12.76 14.46 -5.89
N MET A 97 11.73 15.31 -5.77
CA MET A 97 11.36 15.92 -4.49
C MET A 97 10.90 14.88 -3.47
N ASP A 98 10.21 13.83 -3.92
CA ASP A 98 9.76 12.74 -3.04
C ASP A 98 10.92 11.81 -2.68
N LEU A 99 11.90 11.61 -3.57
CA LEU A 99 13.15 10.91 -3.24
C LEU A 99 13.94 11.64 -2.15
N VAL A 100 14.07 12.96 -2.26
CA VAL A 100 14.69 13.78 -1.21
C VAL A 100 13.89 13.69 0.10
N GLN A 101 12.56 13.76 0.04
CA GLN A 101 11.73 13.58 1.23
C GLN A 101 11.92 12.19 1.87
N PHE A 102 12.11 11.16 1.05
CA PHE A 102 12.35 9.80 1.50
C PHE A 102 13.69 9.67 2.24
N THR A 103 14.77 10.27 1.75
CA THR A 103 16.11 10.16 2.37
C THR A 103 16.21 10.82 3.75
N ILE A 104 15.37 11.83 4.00
CA ILE A 104 15.27 12.53 5.30
C ILE A 104 14.19 11.95 6.21
N SER A 105 13.40 10.97 5.75
CA SER A 105 12.31 10.39 6.54
C SER A 105 12.84 9.48 7.66
N PRO A 106 12.35 9.64 8.91
CA PRO A 106 12.77 8.80 10.02
C PRO A 106 12.26 7.36 9.85
N GLY A 107 13.11 6.37 10.16
CA GLY A 107 12.74 4.95 10.12
C GLY A 107 12.92 4.26 8.76
N VAL A 108 13.48 4.97 7.76
CA VAL A 108 13.84 4.35 6.48
C VAL A 108 15.05 3.43 6.65
N LEU A 109 14.98 2.22 6.07
CA LEU A 109 16.10 1.27 6.10
C LEU A 109 17.35 1.89 5.42
N PRO A 110 18.55 1.77 6.01
CA PRO A 110 19.77 2.42 5.51
C PRO A 110 20.06 2.19 4.03
N ASP A 111 19.80 0.97 3.55
CA ASP A 111 20.07 0.61 2.15
C ASP A 111 19.05 1.20 1.16
N LEU A 112 17.80 1.39 1.59
CA LEU A 112 16.79 2.10 0.80
C LEU A 112 17.12 3.59 0.73
N LYS A 113 17.60 4.17 1.83
CA LYS A 113 18.07 5.54 1.89
C LYS A 113 19.24 5.78 0.92
N ARG A 114 20.28 4.94 0.98
CA ARG A 114 21.43 5.03 0.07
C ARG A 114 21.01 4.93 -1.39
N LYS A 115 20.07 4.03 -1.71
CA LYS A 115 19.57 3.89 -3.08
C LYS A 115 18.84 5.13 -3.58
N ALA A 116 18.06 5.77 -2.71
CA ALA A 116 17.39 7.03 -3.04
C ALA A 116 18.39 8.19 -3.20
N GLU A 117 19.43 8.26 -2.35
CA GLU A 117 20.52 9.25 -2.50
C GLU A 117 21.26 9.09 -3.83
N ASP A 118 21.63 7.87 -4.21
CA ASP A 118 22.28 7.57 -5.49
C ASP A 118 21.43 8.05 -6.69
N GLN A 119 20.09 7.98 -6.58
CA GLN A 119 19.17 8.43 -7.63
C GLN A 119 18.97 9.94 -7.68
N VAL A 120 19.13 10.65 -6.56
CA VAL A 120 19.06 12.11 -6.50
C VAL A 120 20.30 12.75 -7.13
N VAL A 121 21.45 12.09 -7.04
CA VAL A 121 22.76 12.61 -7.49
C VAL A 121 23.07 12.26 -8.96
N ALA A 122 22.46 11.20 -9.50
CA ALA A 122 22.63 10.73 -10.88
C ALA A 122 21.89 11.60 -11.90
#